data_AF-A0AAD7IY95-F1
#
_entry.id   AF-A0AAD7IY95-F1
#
_cell.length_a   1.000
_cell.length_b   1.000
_cell.length_c   1.000
_cell.angle_alpha   90.00
_cell.angle_beta   90.00
_cell.angle_gamma   90.00
#
_symmetry.space_group_name_H-M   'P 1'
#
loop_
_entity.id
_entity.type
_entity.pdbx_description
1 polymer ?
#
loop_
_entity_poly.entity_id
_entity_poly.type
_entity_poly.pdbx_seq_one_letter_code
_entity_poly.pdbx_strand_id
1 'polypeptide(L)'
;MQFPTPTQPPPPFSPVIDPNLMPPQDRTTNERIHALEREVEHLKAQKRPNTAPDEGSSKHRKKSKKPSPYILRLINGLSSKQIEVRKSLMRKIKYELRQLTGRTDKEDTDNDSDNSDTSFHSPRPHLAFDFRANVDDSVNEKVIDRAVHFVWTEQQDPKSKTFSLPHPDVQFTREDLHEFAKTTFRSWKRNYREESNPEVAKKKAASGSKVRQDMRKKELKANRLKAIPQYRKMHKRNPVFILETDWMSDEISGPDTEDEEEKRSHRRRLVQAARLGSHQQDDPVWEKIRPAFQANELIDIKDELDRINAAKKKAKKKQVRASVPRINLGNTHNRPPTGKIWPFMVSQDWYDTHIEGNAELEDEMEFYTNDPTGFGEVS
;
A
#
# COMPACT_ATOMS: atom_id res chain seq x y z
N MET A 1 14.71 -85.39 -6.24
CA MET A 1 15.39 -84.08 -6.27
C MET A 1 14.56 -83.13 -5.42
N GLN A 2 15.02 -82.82 -4.21
CA GLN A 2 14.34 -81.93 -3.26
C GLN A 2 14.97 -80.54 -3.39
N PHE A 3 14.14 -79.52 -3.64
CA PHE A 3 14.56 -78.13 -3.71
C PHE A 3 14.74 -77.55 -2.29
N PRO A 4 15.79 -76.73 -2.05
CA PRO A 4 15.98 -76.09 -0.75
C PRO A 4 14.98 -74.95 -0.56
N THR A 5 14.42 -74.88 0.65
CA THR A 5 13.50 -73.84 1.09
C THR A 5 14.23 -72.49 1.31
N PRO A 6 13.54 -71.36 1.08
CA PRO A 6 14.14 -70.03 1.21
C PRO A 6 14.30 -69.65 2.69
N THR A 7 15.50 -69.21 3.04
CA THR A 7 15.88 -68.73 4.37
C THR A 7 15.23 -67.36 4.65
N GLN A 8 14.47 -67.28 5.72
CA GLN A 8 13.83 -66.04 6.19
C GLN A 8 14.88 -65.03 6.66
N PRO A 9 14.75 -63.73 6.31
CA PRO A 9 15.64 -62.70 6.82
C PRO A 9 15.41 -62.44 8.33
N PRO A 10 16.47 -62.11 9.08
CA PRO A 10 16.36 -61.83 10.51
C PRO A 10 15.55 -60.56 10.78
N PRO A 11 14.83 -60.48 11.91
CA PRO A 11 14.04 -59.32 12.27
C PRO A 11 14.93 -58.09 12.56
N PRO A 12 14.45 -56.87 12.32
CA PRO A 12 15.19 -55.65 12.59
C PRO A 12 15.46 -55.48 14.08
N PHE A 13 16.71 -55.18 14.42
CA PHE A 13 17.13 -54.80 15.77
C PHE A 13 16.53 -53.45 16.13
N SER A 14 15.48 -53.45 16.95
CA SER A 14 15.05 -52.26 17.69
C SER A 14 15.99 -52.07 18.87
N PRO A 15 16.72 -50.94 18.98
CA PRO A 15 17.52 -50.67 20.16
C PRO A 15 16.59 -50.57 21.38
N VAL A 16 16.86 -51.40 22.39
CA VAL A 16 16.19 -51.34 23.68
C VAL A 16 16.67 -50.07 24.38
N ILE A 17 15.87 -49.00 24.31
CA ILE A 17 16.10 -47.77 25.05
C ILE A 17 15.79 -48.08 26.52
N ASP A 18 16.82 -48.02 27.35
CA ASP A 18 16.71 -48.17 28.81
C ASP A 18 15.89 -46.99 29.38
N PRO A 19 14.69 -47.25 29.95
CA PRO A 19 13.81 -46.19 30.46
C PRO A 19 14.39 -45.44 31.67
N ASN A 20 15.49 -45.91 32.26
CA ASN A 20 16.15 -45.25 33.39
C ASN A 20 17.19 -44.19 32.99
N LEU A 21 17.42 -43.97 31.69
CA LEU A 21 18.34 -42.93 31.20
C LEU A 21 17.65 -41.61 30.87
N MET A 22 16.33 -41.47 31.11
CA MET A 22 15.70 -40.16 31.01
C MET A 22 16.13 -39.31 32.22
N PRO A 23 16.78 -38.15 32.01
CA PRO A 23 17.06 -37.23 33.11
C PRO A 23 15.73 -36.88 33.79
N PRO A 24 15.70 -36.75 35.13
CA PRO A 24 14.49 -36.37 35.84
C PRO A 24 13.92 -35.12 35.18
N GLN A 25 12.72 -35.22 34.61
CA GLN A 25 12.06 -34.07 34.03
C GLN A 25 11.92 -33.03 35.14
N ASP A 26 12.71 -31.98 35.03
CA ASP A 26 12.76 -30.90 35.99
C ASP A 26 11.34 -30.36 36.16
N ARG A 27 10.77 -30.52 37.36
CA ARG A 27 9.41 -30.03 37.65
C ARG A 27 9.23 -28.56 37.27
N THR A 28 10.33 -27.81 37.33
CA THR A 28 10.43 -26.40 36.93
C THR A 28 10.19 -26.17 35.44
N THR A 29 10.56 -27.10 34.54
CA THR A 29 10.29 -26.96 33.10
C THR A 29 8.81 -27.18 32.80
N ASN A 30 8.18 -28.16 33.45
CA ASN A 30 6.74 -28.42 33.28
C ASN A 30 5.88 -27.29 33.85
N GLU A 31 6.26 -26.71 34.99
CA GLU A 31 5.60 -25.52 35.55
C GLU A 31 5.75 -24.30 34.63
N ARG A 32 6.93 -24.12 34.00
CA ARG A 32 7.18 -23.03 33.05
C ARG A 32 6.40 -23.18 31.75
N ILE A 33 6.25 -24.40 31.24
CA ILE A 33 5.41 -24.70 30.07
C ILE A 33 3.96 -24.35 30.39
N HIS A 34 3.41 -24.80 31.52
CA HIS A 34 2.04 -24.47 31.92
C HIS A 34 1.81 -22.98 32.24
N ALA A 35 2.83 -22.25 32.67
CA ALA A 35 2.75 -20.80 32.83
C ALA A 35 2.66 -20.10 31.46
N LEU A 36 3.50 -20.51 30.50
CA LEU A 36 3.49 -19.97 29.14
C LEU A 36 2.19 -20.30 28.37
N GLU A 37 1.65 -21.50 28.54
CA GLU A 37 0.36 -21.89 27.94
C GLU A 37 -0.78 -20.98 28.42
N ARG A 38 -0.83 -20.68 29.73
CA ARG A 38 -1.83 -19.75 30.30
C ARG A 38 -1.66 -18.32 29.81
N GLU A 39 -0.42 -17.85 29.63
CA GLU A 39 -0.15 -16.53 29.08
C GLU A 39 -0.56 -16.42 27.61
N VAL A 40 -0.28 -17.45 26.80
CA VAL A 40 -0.72 -17.54 25.41
C VAL A 40 -2.25 -17.57 25.31
N GLU A 41 -2.92 -18.31 26.19
CA GLU A 41 -4.39 -18.36 26.24
C GLU A 41 -5.00 -17.01 26.64
N HIS A 42 -4.42 -16.32 27.61
CA HIS A 42 -4.82 -14.97 28.01
C HIS A 42 -4.60 -13.94 26.88
N LEU A 43 -3.48 -14.03 26.15
CA LEU A 43 -3.19 -13.18 24.98
C LEU A 43 -4.15 -13.49 23.82
N LYS A 44 -4.51 -14.76 23.58
CA LYS A 44 -5.55 -15.15 22.62
C LYS A 44 -6.92 -14.60 23.02
N ALA A 45 -7.26 -14.59 24.31
CA ALA A 45 -8.51 -14.04 24.81
C ALA A 45 -8.59 -12.50 24.73
N GLN A 46 -7.47 -11.79 24.96
CA GLN A 46 -7.41 -10.33 24.81
C GLN A 46 -7.41 -9.87 23.35
N LYS A 47 -6.92 -10.72 22.44
CA LYS A 47 -6.98 -10.46 21.00
C LYS A 47 -8.42 -10.66 20.52
N ARG A 48 -9.25 -9.62 20.66
CA ARG A 48 -10.61 -9.57 20.11
C ARG A 48 -10.62 -10.16 18.70
N PRO A 49 -11.41 -11.20 18.42
CA PRO A 49 -11.46 -11.80 17.10
C PRO A 49 -12.13 -10.81 16.16
N ASN A 50 -11.34 -10.24 15.25
CA ASN A 50 -11.82 -9.41 14.16
C ASN A 50 -11.83 -10.19 12.83
N THR A 51 -12.03 -11.50 12.91
CA THR A 51 -12.12 -12.40 11.75
C THR A 51 -12.89 -13.64 12.16
N ALA A 52 -14.14 -13.71 11.74
CA ALA A 52 -14.92 -14.94 11.75
C ALA A 52 -14.37 -15.89 10.66
N PRO A 53 -14.25 -17.20 10.93
CA PRO A 53 -14.15 -18.21 9.88
C PRO A 53 -15.58 -18.64 9.51
N ASP A 54 -15.99 -18.34 8.28
CA ASP A 54 -17.23 -18.87 7.68
C ASP A 54 -16.86 -19.62 6.40
N GLU A 55 -16.32 -20.83 6.57
CA GLU A 55 -16.37 -21.87 5.55
C GLU A 55 -17.60 -22.75 5.81
N GLY A 56 -18.76 -22.20 5.49
CA GLY A 56 -19.99 -22.95 5.28
C GLY A 56 -20.57 -22.53 3.96
N SER A 57 -20.77 -23.47 3.03
CA SER A 57 -21.47 -23.27 1.77
C SER A 57 -22.95 -22.90 2.02
N SER A 58 -23.19 -21.68 2.45
CA SER A 58 -24.50 -21.11 2.65
C SER A 58 -24.99 -20.67 1.29
N LYS A 59 -26.03 -21.34 0.79
CA LYS A 59 -26.81 -20.88 -0.36
C LYS A 59 -27.24 -19.45 -0.05
N HIS A 60 -26.52 -18.46 -0.60
CA HIS A 60 -26.84 -17.06 -0.46
C HIS A 60 -28.23 -16.83 -1.06
N ARG A 61 -29.25 -16.93 -0.21
CA ARG A 61 -30.55 -16.32 -0.44
C ARG A 61 -30.24 -14.87 -0.79
N LYS A 62 -30.41 -14.52 -2.07
CA LYS A 62 -30.37 -13.14 -2.56
C LYS A 62 -31.48 -12.40 -1.81
N LYS A 63 -31.19 -11.90 -0.61
CA LYS A 63 -32.05 -10.93 0.07
C LYS A 63 -32.18 -9.79 -0.93
N SER A 64 -33.40 -9.55 -1.39
CA SER A 64 -33.70 -8.43 -2.26
C SER A 64 -33.15 -7.19 -1.55
N LYS A 65 -32.10 -6.60 -2.12
CA LYS A 65 -31.54 -5.38 -1.58
C LYS A 65 -32.64 -4.34 -1.75
N LYS A 66 -33.24 -3.90 -0.63
CA LYS A 66 -34.11 -2.74 -0.65
C LYS A 66 -33.37 -1.62 -1.42
N PRO A 67 -34.05 -0.88 -2.31
CA PRO A 67 -33.42 0.19 -3.05
C PRO A 67 -32.72 1.10 -2.03
N SER A 68 -31.43 1.33 -2.25
CA SER A 68 -30.63 2.20 -1.40
C SER A 68 -31.29 3.58 -1.37
N PRO A 69 -31.52 4.21 -0.20
CA PRO A 69 -32.06 5.58 -0.14
C PRO A 69 -31.06 6.63 -0.66
N TYR A 70 -29.86 6.18 -1.02
CA TYR A 70 -28.78 7.01 -1.55
C TYR A 70 -28.62 6.79 -3.05
N ILE A 71 -28.67 7.86 -3.84
CA ILE A 71 -28.46 7.83 -5.30
C ILE A 71 -26.96 7.94 -5.60
N LEU A 72 -26.23 8.79 -4.87
CA LEU A 72 -24.85 9.16 -5.17
C LEU A 72 -23.80 8.53 -4.24
N ARG A 73 -24.18 7.63 -3.33
CA ARG A 73 -23.28 7.08 -2.28
C ARG A 73 -22.18 6.15 -2.79
N LEU A 74 -22.49 5.19 -3.67
CA LEU A 74 -21.51 4.19 -4.13
C LEU A 74 -20.73 4.73 -5.32
N ILE A 75 -19.41 4.88 -5.21
CA ILE A 75 -18.58 5.38 -6.34
C ILE A 75 -18.62 4.38 -7.50
N ASN A 76 -18.65 3.09 -7.18
CA ASN A 76 -18.69 2.02 -8.17
C ASN A 76 -20.09 1.99 -8.81
N GLY A 77 -20.16 2.34 -10.10
CA GLY A 77 -21.41 2.31 -10.87
C GLY A 77 -22.04 3.68 -11.13
N LEU A 78 -21.45 4.79 -10.68
CA LEU A 78 -21.91 6.13 -11.07
C LEU A 78 -21.45 6.47 -12.49
N SER A 79 -22.31 7.19 -13.22
CA SER A 79 -21.95 7.82 -14.49
C SER A 79 -20.93 8.96 -14.27
N SER A 80 -20.20 9.35 -15.33
CA SER A 80 -19.25 10.48 -15.24
C SER A 80 -19.93 11.76 -14.75
N LYS A 81 -21.14 12.04 -15.23
CA LYS A 81 -21.97 13.18 -14.80
C LYS A 81 -22.29 13.14 -13.30
N GLN A 82 -22.69 11.97 -12.80
CA GLN A 82 -22.96 11.75 -11.37
C GLN A 82 -21.71 11.94 -10.51
N ILE A 83 -20.54 11.52 -11.00
CA ILE A 83 -19.26 11.73 -10.31
C ILE A 83 -18.94 13.23 -10.18
N GLU A 84 -19.16 14.01 -11.24
CA GLU A 84 -18.93 15.47 -11.23
C GLU A 84 -19.89 16.20 -10.29
N VAL A 85 -21.18 15.84 -10.31
CA VAL A 85 -22.19 16.40 -9.38
C VAL A 85 -21.88 16.02 -7.95
N ARG A 86 -21.53 14.75 -7.69
CA ARG A 86 -21.09 14.30 -6.37
C ARG A 86 -19.89 15.10 -5.86
N LYS A 87 -18.84 15.28 -6.68
CA LYS A 87 -17.65 16.07 -6.31
C LYS A 87 -18.04 17.51 -5.97
N SER A 88 -18.91 18.12 -6.77
CA SER A 88 -19.42 19.48 -6.58
C SER A 88 -20.19 19.63 -5.26
N LEU A 89 -21.15 18.74 -4.99
CA LEU A 89 -21.91 18.72 -3.74
C LEU A 89 -21.03 18.46 -2.51
N MET A 90 -20.06 17.53 -2.62
CA MET A 90 -19.10 17.28 -1.54
C MET A 90 -18.25 18.51 -1.22
N ARG A 91 -17.78 19.25 -2.24
CA ARG A 91 -17.05 20.52 -2.04
C ARG A 91 -17.91 21.55 -1.31
N LYS A 92 -19.17 21.72 -1.74
CA LYS A 92 -20.10 22.67 -1.12
C LYS A 92 -20.45 22.30 0.32
N ILE A 93 -20.70 21.02 0.62
CA ILE A 93 -20.90 20.54 2.00
C ILE A 93 -19.65 20.78 2.86
N LYS A 94 -18.45 20.48 2.33
CA LYS A 94 -17.18 20.76 3.03
C LYS A 94 -17.06 22.25 3.35
N TYR A 95 -17.41 23.13 2.41
CA TYR A 95 -17.45 24.57 2.60
C TYR A 95 -18.43 24.99 3.71
N GLU A 96 -19.69 24.56 3.66
CA GLU A 96 -20.67 24.94 4.69
C GLU A 96 -20.28 24.43 6.09
N LEU A 97 -19.70 23.22 6.17
CA LEU A 97 -19.15 22.69 7.42
C LEU A 97 -18.02 23.58 7.97
N ARG A 98 -17.15 24.12 7.10
CA ARG A 98 -16.09 25.06 7.52
C ARG A 98 -16.68 26.37 8.02
N GLN A 99 -17.63 26.93 7.29
CA GLN A 99 -18.31 28.17 7.69
C GLN A 99 -18.99 28.03 9.05
N LEU A 100 -19.66 26.91 9.30
CA LEU A 100 -20.29 26.63 10.59
C LEU A 100 -19.28 26.41 11.71
N THR A 101 -18.16 25.76 11.44
CA THR A 101 -17.19 25.38 12.49
C THR A 101 -16.09 26.41 12.71
N GLY A 102 -15.96 27.41 11.84
CA GLY A 102 -14.85 28.37 11.86
C GLY A 102 -13.49 27.76 11.55
N ARG A 103 -13.43 26.51 11.04
CA ARG A 103 -12.15 25.88 10.66
C ARG A 103 -11.67 26.48 9.33
N THR A 104 -10.58 27.23 9.38
CA THR A 104 -9.81 27.61 8.21
C THR A 104 -8.92 26.44 7.80
N ASP A 105 -8.76 26.18 6.49
CA ASP A 105 -7.72 25.26 6.07
C ASP A 105 -6.37 25.90 6.32
N LYS A 106 -5.47 25.16 6.94
CA LYS A 106 -4.04 25.47 6.84
C LYS A 106 -3.39 24.87 5.59
N GLU A 107 -4.12 24.09 4.77
CA GLU A 107 -3.51 23.17 3.77
C GLU A 107 -4.06 23.24 2.32
N ASP A 108 -5.13 23.98 2.02
CA ASP A 108 -5.68 24.00 0.64
C ASP A 108 -5.04 25.11 -0.25
N THR A 109 -3.80 25.57 0.01
CA THR A 109 -3.15 26.65 -0.79
C THR A 109 -2.58 26.24 -2.15
N ASP A 110 -2.58 24.96 -2.52
CA ASP A 110 -1.82 24.50 -3.70
C ASP A 110 -2.66 24.09 -4.92
N ASN A 111 -3.98 24.27 -4.95
CA ASN A 111 -4.69 24.18 -6.22
C ASN A 111 -5.96 25.04 -6.26
N ASP A 112 -5.99 25.87 -7.30
CA ASP A 112 -7.07 26.71 -7.81
C ASP A 112 -7.12 28.14 -7.29
N SER A 113 -6.36 28.95 -8.03
CA SER A 113 -6.58 30.35 -8.38
C SER A 113 -8.03 30.84 -8.19
N ASP A 114 -8.12 32.00 -7.54
CA ASP A 114 -8.99 33.12 -7.94
C ASP A 114 -10.51 33.00 -7.70
N ASN A 115 -10.91 33.33 -6.47
CA ASN A 115 -11.96 34.31 -6.13
C ASN A 115 -12.35 34.14 -4.67
N SER A 116 -11.56 34.71 -3.75
CA SER A 116 -12.10 35.02 -2.42
C SER A 116 -12.96 36.28 -2.55
N ASP A 117 -14.15 36.12 -3.12
CA ASP A 117 -15.23 37.08 -2.93
C ASP A 117 -15.62 37.02 -1.45
N THR A 118 -14.99 37.88 -0.66
CA THR A 118 -15.33 38.12 0.75
C THR A 118 -16.66 38.85 0.81
N SER A 119 -17.73 38.21 0.34
CA SER A 119 -19.07 38.69 0.59
C SER A 119 -19.30 38.63 2.10
N PHE A 120 -19.58 39.81 2.67
CA PHE A 120 -19.97 40.03 4.06
C PHE A 120 -21.18 39.14 4.40
N HIS A 121 -20.95 37.91 4.84
CA HIS A 121 -21.97 37.12 5.50
C HIS A 121 -21.90 37.41 6.99
N SER A 122 -23.03 37.84 7.55
CA SER A 122 -23.23 38.05 8.97
C SER A 122 -22.62 36.90 9.78
N PRO A 123 -21.93 37.17 10.91
CA PRO A 123 -21.23 36.16 11.68
C PRO A 123 -22.20 35.04 12.05
N ARG A 124 -22.08 33.89 11.36
CA ARG A 124 -22.89 32.72 11.65
C ARG A 124 -22.44 32.19 13.02
N PRO A 125 -23.37 31.75 13.88
CA PRO A 125 -23.00 31.17 15.17
C PRO A 125 -22.08 29.96 14.94
N HIS A 126 -20.88 30.02 15.50
CA HIS A 126 -19.89 28.95 15.37
C HIS A 126 -20.34 27.73 16.16
N LEU A 127 -20.51 26.61 15.46
CA LEU A 127 -20.78 25.30 16.05
C LEU A 127 -19.51 24.46 16.00
N ALA A 128 -18.96 24.09 17.16
CA ALA A 128 -17.77 23.26 17.22
C ALA A 128 -18.11 21.77 17.10
N PHE A 129 -17.28 21.02 16.37
CA PHE A 129 -17.32 19.57 16.37
C PHE A 129 -16.64 19.01 17.63
N ASP A 130 -17.20 17.95 18.20
CA ASP A 130 -16.51 17.10 19.16
C ASP A 130 -15.85 15.91 18.43
N PHE A 131 -14.55 16.03 18.18
CA PHE A 131 -13.77 14.98 17.54
C PHE A 131 -13.47 13.77 18.45
N ARG A 132 -13.75 13.86 19.76
CA ARG A 132 -13.66 12.72 20.68
C ARG A 132 -14.89 11.82 20.49
N ALA A 133 -16.08 12.42 20.38
CA ALA A 133 -17.34 11.72 20.15
C ALA A 133 -17.52 11.18 18.72
N ASN A 134 -18.44 10.23 18.54
CA ASN A 134 -18.72 9.63 17.22
C ASN A 134 -19.49 10.58 16.29
N VAL A 135 -19.58 10.21 15.01
CA VAL A 135 -20.29 11.02 14.00
C VAL A 135 -21.79 11.14 14.29
N ASP A 136 -22.36 10.15 14.96
CA ASP A 136 -23.76 10.09 15.36
C ASP A 136 -23.99 10.67 16.77
N ASP A 137 -22.99 11.36 17.34
CA ASP A 137 -23.19 12.11 18.57
C ASP A 137 -24.07 13.34 18.33
N SER A 138 -24.97 13.62 19.28
CA SER A 138 -25.95 14.71 19.15
C SER A 138 -25.35 16.08 18.84
N VAL A 139 -24.14 16.38 19.31
CA VAL A 139 -23.46 17.65 19.03
C VAL A 139 -23.00 17.68 17.57
N ASN A 140 -22.34 16.61 17.12
CA ASN A 140 -21.82 16.48 15.76
C ASN A 140 -22.95 16.40 14.73
N GLU A 141 -24.01 15.67 15.04
CA GLU A 141 -25.18 15.50 14.19
C GLU A 141 -25.87 16.84 13.93
N LYS A 142 -26.02 17.71 14.95
CA LYS A 142 -26.58 19.06 14.77
C LYS A 142 -25.78 19.91 13.77
N VAL A 143 -24.45 19.85 13.81
CA VAL A 143 -23.60 20.59 12.85
C VAL A 143 -23.77 20.04 11.44
N ILE A 144 -23.77 18.71 11.31
CA ILE A 144 -23.96 18.01 10.04
C ILE A 144 -25.33 18.35 9.44
N ASP A 145 -26.40 18.23 10.22
CA ASP A 145 -27.77 18.54 9.79
C ASP A 145 -27.92 19.98 9.35
N ARG A 146 -27.26 20.92 10.05
CA ARG A 146 -27.29 22.33 9.69
C ARG A 146 -26.59 22.61 8.37
N ALA A 147 -25.44 22.00 8.12
CA ALA A 147 -24.74 22.11 6.84
C ALA A 147 -25.55 21.50 5.69
N VAL A 148 -26.11 20.30 5.91
CA VAL A 148 -26.98 19.63 4.94
C VAL A 148 -28.20 20.48 4.62
N HIS A 149 -28.83 21.08 5.64
CA HIS A 149 -29.97 21.97 5.46
C HIS A 149 -29.62 23.15 4.57
N PHE A 150 -28.50 23.85 4.80
CA PHE A 150 -28.10 24.99 3.96
C PHE A 150 -27.84 24.60 2.51
N VAL A 151 -27.11 23.51 2.27
CA VAL A 151 -26.85 23.06 0.90
C VAL A 151 -28.14 22.61 0.22
N TRP A 152 -29.03 21.94 0.95
CA TRP A 152 -30.32 21.51 0.41
C TRP A 152 -31.21 22.70 0.05
N THR A 153 -31.41 23.65 0.96
CA THR A 153 -32.27 24.82 0.71
C THR A 153 -31.74 25.68 -0.44
N GLU A 154 -30.42 25.88 -0.51
CA GLU A 154 -29.79 26.63 -1.58
C GLU A 154 -30.01 26.00 -2.96
N GLN A 155 -30.02 24.66 -3.05
CA GLN A 155 -30.27 23.97 -4.31
C GLN A 155 -31.76 23.88 -4.68
N GLN A 156 -32.67 24.02 -3.70
CA GLN A 156 -34.11 23.97 -3.92
C GLN A 156 -34.71 25.33 -4.29
N ASP A 157 -34.17 26.43 -3.77
CA ASP A 157 -34.68 27.78 -4.08
C ASP A 157 -33.86 28.44 -5.22
N PRO A 158 -34.45 28.62 -6.41
CA PRO A 158 -33.78 29.24 -7.56
C PRO A 158 -33.25 30.65 -7.28
N LYS A 159 -33.85 31.38 -6.33
CA LYS A 159 -33.44 32.76 -5.99
C LYS A 159 -32.24 32.80 -5.04
N SER A 160 -32.07 31.76 -4.22
CA SER A 160 -30.99 31.66 -3.24
C SER A 160 -29.73 30.96 -3.78
N LYS A 161 -29.79 30.44 -5.02
CA LYS A 161 -28.77 29.59 -5.62
C LYS A 161 -27.48 30.36 -5.91
N THR A 162 -26.58 30.41 -4.93
CA THR A 162 -25.24 30.99 -5.12
C THR A 162 -24.30 30.06 -5.88
N PHE A 163 -24.59 28.75 -5.88
CA PHE A 163 -23.79 27.73 -6.56
C PHE A 163 -24.61 26.89 -7.54
N SER A 164 -24.11 26.73 -8.78
CA SER A 164 -24.71 25.87 -9.79
C SER A 164 -23.99 24.54 -9.97
N LEU A 165 -24.75 23.45 -9.97
CA LEU A 165 -24.25 22.12 -10.28
C LEU A 165 -23.90 21.98 -11.77
N PRO A 166 -22.85 21.20 -12.11
CA PRO A 166 -22.43 21.01 -13.50
C PRO A 166 -23.46 20.28 -14.36
N HIS A 167 -24.25 19.37 -13.75
CA HIS A 167 -25.29 18.60 -14.44
C HIS A 167 -26.61 18.68 -13.63
N PRO A 168 -27.48 19.66 -13.91
CA PRO A 168 -28.73 19.86 -13.17
C PRO A 168 -29.75 18.72 -13.33
N ASP A 169 -29.61 17.88 -14.36
CA ASP A 169 -30.41 16.69 -14.63
C ASP A 169 -30.14 15.54 -13.65
N VAL A 170 -28.99 15.57 -12.95
CA VAL A 170 -28.63 14.54 -11.99
C VAL A 170 -29.36 14.76 -10.67
N GLN A 171 -30.24 13.82 -10.32
CA GLN A 171 -30.94 13.80 -9.04
C GLN A 171 -30.01 13.41 -7.90
N PHE A 172 -30.24 13.98 -6.72
CA PHE A 172 -29.59 13.63 -5.46
C PHE A 172 -30.59 13.77 -4.31
N THR A 173 -30.35 13.04 -3.23
CA THR A 173 -31.22 13.08 -2.03
C THR A 173 -30.59 13.88 -0.91
N ARG A 174 -31.39 14.26 0.10
CA ARG A 174 -30.87 14.89 1.32
C ARG A 174 -29.96 13.92 2.08
N GLU A 175 -30.24 12.62 2.01
CA GLU A 175 -29.45 11.54 2.60
C GLU A 175 -28.07 11.42 1.93
N ASP A 176 -27.96 11.69 0.63
CA ASP A 176 -26.65 11.77 -0.05
C ASP A 176 -25.79 12.89 0.56
N LEU A 177 -26.36 14.09 0.75
CA LEU A 177 -25.66 15.22 1.39
C LEU A 177 -25.24 14.90 2.82
N HIS A 178 -26.10 14.22 3.57
CA HIS A 178 -25.82 13.79 4.93
C HIS A 178 -24.64 12.81 4.98
N GLU A 179 -24.59 11.82 4.08
CA GLU A 179 -23.45 10.90 4.01
C GLU A 179 -22.16 11.62 3.56
N PHE A 180 -22.25 12.63 2.69
CA PHE A 180 -21.10 13.47 2.32
C PHE A 180 -20.56 14.26 3.52
N ALA A 181 -21.45 14.83 4.33
CA ALA A 181 -21.09 15.54 5.55
C ALA A 181 -20.46 14.58 6.57
N LYS A 182 -21.05 13.40 6.80
CA LYS A 182 -20.48 12.35 7.66
C LYS A 182 -19.10 11.89 7.19
N THR A 183 -18.92 11.70 5.88
CA THR A 183 -17.62 11.34 5.29
C THR A 183 -16.57 12.41 5.55
N THR A 184 -16.95 13.68 5.39
CA THR A 184 -16.08 14.83 5.65
C THR A 184 -15.69 14.90 7.13
N PHE A 185 -16.65 14.79 8.04
CA PHE A 185 -16.40 14.73 9.49
C PHE A 185 -15.46 13.58 9.86
N ARG A 186 -15.69 12.36 9.36
CA ARG A 186 -14.82 11.20 9.63
C ARG A 186 -13.39 11.46 9.16
N SER A 187 -13.22 12.15 8.03
CA SER A 187 -11.90 12.58 7.56
C SER A 187 -11.26 13.60 8.50
N TRP A 188 -12.00 14.63 8.90
CA TRP A 188 -11.52 15.65 9.84
C TRP A 188 -11.17 15.10 11.21
N LYS A 189 -11.98 14.18 11.73
CA LYS A 189 -11.70 13.46 12.99
C LYS A 189 -10.42 12.64 12.89
N ARG A 190 -10.15 12.01 11.75
CA ARG A 190 -8.90 11.28 11.51
C ARG A 190 -7.69 12.22 11.53
N ASN A 191 -7.76 13.34 10.80
CA ASN A 191 -6.70 14.35 10.79
C ASN A 191 -6.48 14.93 12.19
N TYR A 192 -7.54 15.24 12.92
CA TYR A 192 -7.44 15.71 14.31
C TYR A 192 -6.71 14.70 15.22
N ARG A 193 -6.96 13.40 15.04
CA ARG A 193 -6.24 12.34 15.78
C ARG A 193 -4.76 12.29 15.42
N GLU A 194 -4.40 12.57 14.18
CA GLU A 194 -3.00 12.63 13.73
C GLU A 194 -2.31 13.88 14.29
N GLU A 195 -2.97 15.03 14.26
CA GLU A 195 -2.48 16.28 14.86
C GLU A 195 -2.31 16.16 16.38
N SER A 196 -3.24 15.47 17.05
CA SER A 196 -3.24 15.33 18.51
C SER A 196 -2.33 14.21 19.02
N ASN A 197 -1.89 13.29 18.17
CA ASN A 197 -1.07 12.14 18.56
C ASN A 197 0.10 11.93 17.58
N PRO A 198 1.35 12.30 17.97
CA PRO A 198 2.52 12.21 17.09
C PRO A 198 2.85 10.78 16.68
N GLU A 199 2.55 9.76 17.49
CA GLU A 199 2.80 8.36 17.13
C GLU A 199 1.91 7.89 15.99
N VAL A 200 0.64 8.33 15.98
CA VAL A 200 -0.30 8.03 14.90
C VAL A 200 0.13 8.71 13.61
N ALA A 201 0.60 9.96 13.69
CA ALA A 201 1.18 10.68 12.55
C ALA A 201 2.40 9.94 11.98
N LYS A 202 3.36 9.54 12.83
CA LYS A 202 4.55 8.78 12.43
C LYS A 202 4.18 7.46 11.74
N LYS A 203 3.25 6.69 12.32
CA LYS A 203 2.78 5.43 11.74
C LYS A 203 2.11 5.62 10.37
N LYS A 204 1.31 6.67 10.21
CA LYS A 204 0.69 7.01 8.92
C LYS A 204 1.73 7.46 7.89
N ALA A 205 2.71 8.27 8.29
CA ALA A 205 3.80 8.70 7.41
C ALA A 205 4.58 7.48 6.88
N ALA A 206 4.97 6.56 7.78
CA ALA A 206 5.65 5.31 7.42
C ALA A 206 4.79 4.43 6.49
N SER A 207 3.51 4.23 6.82
CA SER A 207 2.58 3.47 5.98
C SER A 207 2.37 4.11 4.60
N GLY A 208 2.25 5.44 4.54
CA GLY A 208 2.13 6.19 3.29
C GLY A 208 3.39 6.10 2.43
N SER A 209 4.57 6.11 3.07
CA SER A 209 5.85 5.89 2.38
C SER A 209 5.89 4.52 1.71
N LYS A 210 5.57 3.47 2.46
CA LYS A 210 5.51 2.09 1.96
C LYS A 210 4.51 1.93 0.81
N VAL A 211 3.29 2.47 0.94
CA VAL A 211 2.27 2.41 -0.12
C VAL A 211 2.77 3.09 -1.40
N ARG A 212 3.46 4.24 -1.30
CA ARG A 212 4.05 4.91 -2.46
C ARG A 212 5.14 4.07 -3.11
N GLN A 213 6.03 3.46 -2.31
CA GLN A 213 7.06 2.54 -2.81
C GLN A 213 6.43 1.35 -3.57
N ASP A 214 5.42 0.70 -2.98
CA ASP A 214 4.71 -0.42 -3.61
C ASP A 214 4.04 -0.02 -4.93
N MET A 215 3.44 1.18 -5.00
CA MET A 215 2.86 1.69 -6.23
C MET A 215 3.92 1.96 -7.30
N ARG A 216 5.08 2.49 -6.93
CA ARG A 216 6.23 2.66 -7.85
C ARG A 216 6.74 1.33 -8.37
N LYS A 217 6.85 0.29 -7.52
CA LYS A 217 7.21 -1.08 -7.96
C LYS A 217 6.22 -1.62 -8.99
N LYS A 218 4.92 -1.46 -8.73
CA LYS A 218 3.86 -1.87 -9.67
C LYS A 218 3.95 -1.11 -10.99
N GLU A 219 4.21 0.19 -10.95
CA GLU A 219 4.41 0.99 -12.16
C GLU A 219 5.66 0.55 -12.93
N LEU A 220 6.77 0.29 -12.25
CA LEU A 220 8.02 -0.20 -12.84
C LEU A 220 7.81 -1.55 -13.54
N LYS A 221 7.14 -2.49 -12.88
CA LYS A 221 6.71 -3.77 -13.47
C LYS A 221 5.85 -3.54 -14.72
N ALA A 222 4.81 -2.71 -14.64
CA ALA A 222 3.94 -2.40 -15.78
C ALA A 222 4.70 -1.75 -16.94
N ASN A 223 5.70 -0.93 -16.65
CA ASN A 223 6.57 -0.29 -17.63
C ASN A 223 7.48 -1.33 -18.32
N ARG A 224 8.06 -2.27 -17.57
CA ARG A 224 8.89 -3.36 -18.11
C ARG A 224 8.08 -4.34 -18.95
N LEU A 225 6.86 -4.68 -18.54
CA LEU A 225 5.96 -5.53 -19.34
C LEU A 225 5.71 -4.96 -20.76
N LYS A 226 5.66 -3.62 -20.92
CA LYS A 226 5.53 -2.97 -22.24
C LYS A 226 6.78 -3.09 -23.11
N ALA A 227 7.95 -3.37 -22.53
CA ALA A 227 9.21 -3.55 -23.24
C ALA A 227 9.39 -4.97 -23.79
N ILE A 228 8.75 -5.97 -23.17
CA ILE A 228 8.91 -7.40 -23.48
C ILE A 228 8.78 -7.75 -24.97
N PRO A 229 7.78 -7.25 -25.74
CA PRO A 229 7.67 -7.63 -27.15
C PRO A 229 8.91 -7.30 -27.97
N GLN A 230 9.59 -6.19 -27.64
CA GLN A 230 10.82 -5.79 -28.32
C GLN A 230 12.03 -6.59 -27.82
N TYR A 231 12.12 -6.82 -26.50
CA TYR A 231 13.15 -7.67 -25.92
C TYR A 231 13.13 -9.08 -26.53
N ARG A 232 11.94 -9.69 -26.61
CA ARG A 232 11.75 -11.00 -27.23
C ARG A 232 12.16 -11.03 -28.69
N LYS A 233 11.95 -9.93 -29.43
CA LYS A 233 12.39 -9.82 -30.83
C LYS A 233 13.92 -9.85 -30.95
N MET A 234 14.61 -9.16 -30.04
CA MET A 234 16.07 -9.01 -30.01
C MET A 234 16.77 -10.29 -29.55
N HIS A 235 16.36 -10.82 -28.39
CA HIS A 235 17.07 -11.91 -27.72
C HIS A 235 16.47 -13.30 -27.91
N LYS A 236 15.29 -13.39 -28.54
CA LYS A 236 14.50 -14.62 -28.67
C LYS A 236 14.10 -15.29 -27.34
N ARG A 237 14.32 -14.62 -26.21
CA ARG A 237 14.01 -15.06 -24.85
C ARG A 237 12.80 -14.29 -24.29
N ASN A 238 12.06 -14.86 -23.36
CA ASN A 238 10.84 -14.26 -22.79
C ASN A 238 10.98 -13.96 -21.28
N PRO A 239 11.28 -12.71 -20.87
CA PRO A 239 11.52 -12.36 -19.47
C PRO A 239 10.23 -12.07 -18.68
N VAL A 240 9.05 -12.56 -19.07
CA VAL A 240 7.80 -12.27 -18.33
C VAL A 240 7.86 -12.80 -16.90
N PHE A 241 8.44 -13.98 -16.72
CA PHE A 241 8.42 -14.71 -15.45
C PHE A 241 9.28 -14.04 -14.36
N ILE A 242 10.35 -13.32 -14.73
CA ILE A 242 11.19 -12.57 -13.77
C ILE A 242 10.58 -11.24 -13.30
N LEU A 243 9.41 -10.84 -13.82
CA LEU A 243 8.78 -9.56 -13.53
C LEU A 243 7.73 -9.68 -12.41
N GLU A 244 8.15 -10.09 -11.23
CA GLU A 244 7.33 -10.03 -10.03
C GLU A 244 7.51 -8.71 -9.27
N THR A 245 6.44 -8.23 -8.64
CA THR A 245 6.45 -6.92 -7.96
C THR A 245 7.46 -6.90 -6.82
N ASP A 246 7.55 -8.00 -6.07
CA ASP A 246 8.40 -8.10 -4.89
C ASP A 246 9.89 -8.12 -5.26
N TRP A 247 10.22 -8.52 -6.49
CA TRP A 247 11.58 -8.52 -7.01
C TRP A 247 11.93 -7.24 -7.79
N MET A 248 11.06 -6.24 -7.82
CA MET A 248 11.38 -4.94 -8.41
C MET A 248 12.24 -4.11 -7.46
N SER A 249 13.10 -3.26 -8.04
CA SER A 249 13.87 -2.27 -7.28
C SER A 249 12.92 -1.26 -6.61
N ASP A 250 13.30 -0.81 -5.43
CA ASP A 250 12.66 0.29 -4.72
C ASP A 250 13.07 1.64 -5.33
N GLU A 251 12.12 2.57 -5.36
CA GLU A 251 12.36 3.96 -5.77
C GLU A 251 12.01 4.89 -4.59
N ILE A 252 13.01 5.47 -3.93
CA ILE A 252 12.83 6.31 -2.73
C ILE A 252 13.34 7.74 -2.95
N SER A 253 12.71 8.71 -2.30
CA SER A 253 13.14 10.12 -2.37
C SER A 253 14.12 10.51 -1.25
N GLY A 254 14.28 9.66 -0.24
CA GLY A 254 15.11 9.91 0.93
C GLY A 254 14.98 8.77 1.95
N PRO A 255 15.91 8.69 2.91
CA PRO A 255 15.89 7.69 3.97
C PRO A 255 14.67 7.84 4.88
N ASP A 256 14.17 6.72 5.41
CA ASP A 256 13.06 6.69 6.38
C ASP A 256 13.61 6.92 7.80
N THR A 257 14.24 8.08 7.99
CA THR A 257 14.89 8.52 9.23
C THR A 257 14.25 9.81 9.72
N GLU A 258 14.23 10.03 11.03
CA GLU A 258 13.79 11.30 11.62
C GLU A 258 14.89 12.36 11.58
N ASP A 259 16.14 11.97 11.30
CA ASP A 259 17.27 12.87 11.20
C ASP A 259 17.24 13.70 9.89
N GLU A 260 17.01 15.00 10.04
CA GLU A 260 17.00 15.95 8.92
C GLU A 260 18.39 16.16 8.29
N GLU A 261 19.49 15.99 9.03
CA GLU A 261 20.83 16.07 8.46
C GLU A 261 21.13 14.83 7.62
N GLU A 262 20.70 13.64 8.05
CA GLU A 262 20.83 12.41 7.27
C GLU A 262 20.05 12.51 5.94
N LYS A 263 18.80 13.01 5.98
CA LYS A 263 18.00 13.30 4.78
C LYS A 263 18.69 14.31 3.87
N ARG A 264 19.21 15.40 4.42
CA ARG A 264 19.90 16.45 3.66
C ARG A 264 21.19 15.93 3.01
N SER A 265 21.97 15.16 3.75
CA SER A 265 23.19 14.50 3.27
C SER A 265 22.89 13.50 2.14
N HIS A 266 21.87 12.66 2.33
CA HIS A 266 21.40 11.73 1.29
C HIS A 266 20.95 12.47 0.01
N ARG A 267 20.18 13.55 0.15
CA ARG A 267 19.77 14.37 -0.98
C ARG A 267 20.95 15.00 -1.71
N ARG A 268 21.95 15.53 -0.98
CA ARG A 268 23.19 16.06 -1.58
C ARG A 268 23.89 15.00 -2.42
N ARG A 269 24.01 13.76 -1.93
CA ARG A 269 24.58 12.63 -2.68
C ARG A 269 23.78 12.33 -3.95
N LEU A 270 22.45 12.32 -3.86
CA LEU A 270 21.59 12.10 -5.03
C LEU A 270 21.75 13.19 -6.10
N VAL A 271 21.72 14.45 -5.70
CA VAL A 271 21.87 15.60 -6.61
C VAL A 271 23.25 15.58 -7.28
N GLN A 272 24.31 15.29 -6.52
CA GLN A 272 25.67 15.17 -7.03
C GLN A 272 25.79 14.03 -8.05
N ALA A 273 25.27 12.85 -7.72
CA ALA A 273 25.29 11.69 -8.62
C ALA A 273 24.40 11.88 -9.86
N ALA A 274 23.30 12.63 -9.73
CA ALA A 274 22.44 13.03 -10.85
C ALA A 274 23.06 14.08 -11.77
N ARG A 275 24.16 14.74 -11.34
CA ARG A 275 24.80 15.85 -12.06
C ARG A 275 23.83 17.00 -12.36
N LEU A 276 22.92 17.29 -11.43
CA LEU A 276 21.98 18.39 -11.55
C LEU A 276 22.67 19.73 -11.31
N GLY A 277 22.26 20.76 -12.07
CA GLY A 277 22.77 22.12 -11.88
C GLY A 277 22.27 22.75 -10.58
N SER A 278 22.88 23.87 -10.16
CA SER A 278 22.46 24.62 -8.95
C SER A 278 20.98 25.01 -8.96
N HIS A 279 20.43 25.32 -10.14
CA HIS A 279 19.02 25.67 -10.35
C HIS A 279 18.05 24.47 -10.29
N GLN A 280 18.56 23.24 -10.27
CA GLN A 280 17.78 22.00 -10.23
C GLN A 280 17.97 21.23 -8.91
N GLN A 281 18.63 21.84 -7.92
CA GLN A 281 18.82 21.17 -6.62
C GLN A 281 17.49 20.84 -5.95
N ASP A 282 16.43 21.57 -6.29
CA ASP A 282 15.09 21.35 -5.77
C ASP A 282 14.20 20.43 -6.59
N ASP A 283 14.68 19.99 -7.76
CA ASP A 283 13.95 19.02 -8.55
C ASP A 283 13.89 17.66 -7.82
N PRO A 284 12.77 16.94 -7.94
CA PRO A 284 12.66 15.61 -7.37
C PRO A 284 13.71 14.69 -8.03
N VAL A 285 14.49 14.00 -7.20
CA VAL A 285 15.41 12.92 -7.59
C VAL A 285 15.11 11.70 -6.74
N TRP A 286 15.05 10.53 -7.36
CA TRP A 286 14.82 9.29 -6.66
C TRP A 286 16.07 8.41 -6.67
N GLU A 287 16.30 7.73 -5.56
CA GLU A 287 17.25 6.63 -5.47
C GLU A 287 16.60 5.33 -5.95
N LYS A 288 17.34 4.54 -6.74
CA LYS A 288 17.01 3.15 -7.07
C LYS A 288 17.75 2.23 -6.10
N ILE A 289 17.02 1.62 -5.17
CA ILE A 289 17.55 0.60 -4.25
C ILE A 289 17.25 -0.78 -4.82
N ARG A 290 18.28 -1.60 -4.98
CA ARG A 290 18.13 -2.95 -5.57
C ARG A 290 18.03 -4.02 -4.46
N PRO A 291 17.26 -5.09 -4.66
CA PRO A 291 17.38 -6.26 -3.79
C PRO A 291 18.79 -6.85 -3.93
N ALA A 292 19.46 -7.08 -2.80
CA ALA A 292 20.85 -7.54 -2.77
C ALA A 292 21.03 -8.94 -3.36
N PHE A 293 19.99 -9.78 -3.27
CA PHE A 293 20.01 -11.13 -3.83
C PHE A 293 20.14 -11.17 -5.36
N GLN A 294 19.94 -10.07 -6.09
CA GLN A 294 19.85 -10.14 -7.55
C GLN A 294 21.20 -10.41 -8.20
N ALA A 295 21.28 -11.50 -8.96
CA ALA A 295 22.40 -11.78 -9.84
C ALA A 295 22.55 -10.71 -10.94
N ASN A 296 23.78 -10.54 -11.43
CA ASN A 296 24.09 -9.55 -12.49
C ASN A 296 23.28 -9.78 -13.77
N GLU A 297 23.06 -11.04 -14.17
CA GLU A 297 22.24 -11.36 -15.35
C GLU A 297 20.82 -10.80 -15.22
N LEU A 298 20.18 -10.97 -14.05
CA LEU A 298 18.85 -10.43 -13.78
C LEU A 298 18.82 -8.89 -13.83
N ILE A 299 19.87 -8.26 -13.29
CA ILE A 299 20.03 -6.81 -13.30
C ILE A 299 20.12 -6.30 -14.74
N ASP A 300 20.93 -6.95 -15.58
CA ASP A 300 21.14 -6.58 -16.98
C ASP A 300 19.86 -6.70 -17.80
N ILE A 301 19.10 -7.80 -17.62
CA ILE A 301 17.81 -7.97 -18.28
C ILE A 301 16.85 -6.83 -17.89
N LYS A 302 16.77 -6.48 -16.61
CA LYS A 302 15.91 -5.40 -16.11
C LYS A 302 16.33 -4.03 -16.65
N ASP A 303 17.63 -3.73 -16.63
CA ASP A 303 18.16 -2.46 -17.12
C ASP A 303 18.01 -2.35 -18.66
N GLU A 304 18.06 -3.45 -19.40
CA GLU A 304 17.73 -3.46 -20.83
C GLU A 304 16.25 -3.22 -21.10
N LEU A 305 15.33 -3.85 -20.35
CA LEU A 305 13.90 -3.57 -20.46
C LEU A 305 13.59 -2.09 -20.19
N ASP A 306 14.27 -1.50 -19.20
CA ASP A 306 14.15 -0.07 -18.88
C ASP A 306 14.67 0.81 -20.04
N ARG A 307 15.81 0.46 -20.66
CA ARG A 307 16.34 1.14 -21.86
C ARG A 307 15.38 1.07 -23.06
N ILE A 308 14.82 -0.11 -23.34
CA ILE A 308 13.83 -0.31 -24.41
C ILE A 308 12.60 0.58 -24.18
N ASN A 309 12.06 0.60 -22.96
CA ASN A 309 10.89 1.43 -22.65
C ASN A 309 11.20 2.92 -22.76
N ALA A 310 12.38 3.36 -22.29
CA ALA A 310 12.83 4.75 -22.42
C ALA A 310 12.95 5.16 -23.90
N ALA A 311 13.54 4.32 -24.76
CA ALA A 311 13.63 4.56 -26.19
C ALA A 311 12.24 4.70 -26.85
N LYS A 312 11.30 3.80 -26.50
CA LYS A 312 9.90 3.89 -26.98
C LYS A 312 9.21 5.18 -26.54
N LYS A 313 9.43 5.64 -25.31
CA LYS A 313 8.86 6.90 -24.80
C LYS A 313 9.43 8.11 -25.55
N LYS A 314 10.75 8.14 -25.77
CA LYS A 314 11.42 9.21 -26.55
C LYS A 314 10.89 9.28 -27.99
N ALA A 315 10.74 8.13 -28.66
CA ALA A 315 10.24 8.06 -30.03
C ALA A 315 8.81 8.61 -30.19
N LYS A 316 7.97 8.52 -29.15
CA LYS A 316 6.57 8.96 -29.20
C LYS A 316 6.36 10.47 -29.15
N LYS A 317 7.42 11.31 -29.01
CA LYS A 317 7.41 12.80 -29.03
C LYS A 317 6.23 13.49 -28.31
N LYS A 318 5.55 12.82 -27.37
CA LYS A 318 4.54 13.48 -26.53
C LYS A 318 5.28 14.37 -25.54
N GLN A 319 4.66 15.48 -25.16
CA GLN A 319 5.03 16.30 -23.99
C GLN A 319 4.92 15.44 -22.72
N VAL A 320 5.76 14.43 -22.60
CA VAL A 320 5.91 13.66 -21.38
C VAL A 320 6.72 14.57 -20.49
N ARG A 321 6.10 15.03 -19.39
CA ARG A 321 6.81 15.70 -18.30
C ARG A 321 8.14 14.96 -18.07
N ALA A 322 9.23 15.72 -17.91
CA ALA A 322 10.54 15.16 -17.66
C ALA A 322 10.42 14.07 -16.58
N SER A 323 10.85 12.85 -16.90
CA SER A 323 10.76 11.78 -15.93
C SER A 323 11.72 12.09 -14.79
N VAL A 324 11.25 11.94 -13.55
CA VAL A 324 12.08 12.08 -12.35
C VAL A 324 13.35 11.24 -12.51
N PRO A 325 14.55 11.82 -12.41
CA PRO A 325 15.81 11.08 -12.47
C PRO A 325 15.85 9.99 -11.40
N ARG A 326 16.32 8.80 -11.79
CA ARG A 326 16.48 7.64 -10.90
C ARG A 326 17.96 7.29 -10.85
N ILE A 327 18.57 7.45 -9.69
CA ILE A 327 20.00 7.31 -9.47
C ILE A 327 20.27 6.08 -8.62
N ASN A 328 21.24 5.26 -9.04
CA ASN A 328 21.71 4.16 -8.22
C ASN A 328 22.92 4.65 -7.41
N LEU A 329 22.77 4.76 -6.09
CA LEU A 329 23.89 5.10 -5.18
C LEU A 329 24.66 3.85 -4.69
N GLY A 330 24.28 2.66 -5.16
CA GLY A 330 24.87 1.40 -4.72
C GLY A 330 24.19 0.79 -3.48
N ASN A 331 23.19 1.46 -2.91
CA ASN A 331 22.44 0.90 -1.79
C ASN A 331 21.60 -0.30 -2.26
N THR A 332 21.64 -1.35 -1.45
CA THR A 332 20.84 -2.56 -1.62
C THR A 332 20.05 -2.86 -0.36
N HIS A 333 19.00 -3.68 -0.48
CA HIS A 333 18.30 -4.22 0.68
C HIS A 333 18.49 -5.74 0.75
N ASN A 334 18.77 -6.25 1.95
CA ASN A 334 19.06 -7.68 2.19
C ASN A 334 17.80 -8.52 2.44
N ARG A 335 16.62 -8.00 2.10
CA ARG A 335 15.38 -8.77 2.22
C ARG A 335 15.41 -9.98 1.27
N PRO A 336 15.22 -11.22 1.76
CA PRO A 336 15.13 -12.39 0.92
C PRO A 336 13.94 -12.28 -0.04
N PRO A 337 14.00 -12.93 -1.21
CA PRO A 337 12.88 -12.98 -2.14
C PRO A 337 11.68 -13.65 -1.48
N THR A 338 10.48 -13.11 -1.71
CA THR A 338 9.23 -13.78 -1.33
C THR A 338 8.78 -14.70 -2.44
N GLY A 339 8.38 -15.92 -2.06
CA GLY A 339 7.92 -16.95 -2.99
C GLY A 339 9.04 -17.63 -3.77
N LYS A 340 8.64 -18.47 -4.72
CA LYS A 340 9.55 -19.34 -5.47
C LYS A 340 10.38 -18.56 -6.48
N ILE A 341 11.70 -18.70 -6.43
CA ILE A 341 12.65 -17.97 -7.29
C ILE A 341 13.46 -18.93 -8.18
N TRP A 342 13.93 -18.45 -9.33
CA TRP A 342 14.82 -19.23 -10.20
C TRP A 342 16.28 -19.10 -9.74
N PRO A 343 17.07 -20.19 -9.73
CA PRO A 343 18.47 -20.16 -9.32
C PRO A 343 19.29 -19.04 -9.96
N PHE A 344 19.21 -18.84 -11.29
CA PHE A 344 19.99 -17.79 -11.98
C PHE A 344 19.69 -16.35 -11.51
N MET A 345 18.57 -16.14 -10.82
CA MET A 345 18.18 -14.82 -10.33
C MET A 345 18.91 -14.44 -9.04
N VAL A 346 19.51 -15.41 -8.34
CA VAL A 346 20.14 -15.22 -7.05
C VAL A 346 21.65 -15.11 -7.22
N SER A 347 22.25 -14.08 -6.64
CA SER A 347 23.70 -13.93 -6.55
C SER A 347 24.24 -14.98 -5.58
N GLN A 348 25.19 -15.78 -6.06
CA GLN A 348 25.84 -16.82 -5.24
C GLN A 348 26.48 -16.21 -3.99
N ASP A 349 27.29 -15.16 -4.15
CA ASP A 349 27.93 -14.46 -3.03
C ASP A 349 26.92 -13.98 -1.97
N TRP A 350 25.74 -13.50 -2.40
CA TRP A 350 24.69 -13.09 -1.48
C TRP A 350 24.09 -14.28 -0.73
N TYR A 351 23.82 -15.38 -1.45
CA TYR A 351 23.27 -16.61 -0.88
C TYR A 351 24.21 -17.19 0.17
N ASP A 352 25.48 -17.36 -0.16
CA ASP A 352 26.51 -17.91 0.73
C ASP A 352 26.67 -17.05 2.00
N THR A 353 26.52 -15.72 1.86
CA THR A 353 26.70 -14.79 2.99
C THR A 353 25.47 -14.70 3.91
N HIS A 354 24.25 -14.81 3.37
CA HIS A 354 23.02 -14.48 4.11
C HIS A 354 22.09 -15.67 4.37
N ILE A 355 22.21 -16.74 3.59
CA ILE A 355 21.29 -17.88 3.60
C ILE A 355 22.03 -19.14 4.03
N GLU A 356 23.19 -19.42 3.44
CA GLU A 356 23.94 -20.65 3.73
C GLU A 356 24.27 -20.77 5.23
N GLY A 357 23.85 -21.87 5.84
CA GLY A 357 24.03 -22.15 7.26
C GLY A 357 22.96 -21.56 8.17
N ASN A 358 21.97 -20.84 7.63
CA ASN A 358 20.80 -20.39 8.36
C ASN A 358 19.58 -21.24 7.98
N ALA A 359 19.35 -22.32 8.73
CA ALA A 359 18.29 -23.29 8.45
C ALA A 359 16.89 -22.67 8.32
N GLU A 360 16.57 -21.64 9.12
CA GLU A 360 15.26 -20.96 9.04
C GLU A 360 15.09 -20.23 7.69
N LEU A 361 16.14 -19.55 7.21
CA LEU A 361 16.09 -18.82 5.93
C LEU A 361 16.21 -19.74 4.72
N GLU A 362 16.95 -20.85 4.85
CA GLU A 362 17.02 -21.90 3.84
C GLU A 362 15.64 -22.54 3.60
N ASP A 363 14.90 -22.85 4.68
CA ASP A 363 13.55 -23.43 4.59
C ASP A 363 12.52 -22.43 4.01
N GLU A 364 12.70 -21.13 4.25
CA GLU A 364 11.84 -20.08 3.68
C GLU A 364 12.09 -19.83 2.18
N MET A 365 13.29 -20.13 1.67
CA MET A 365 13.66 -19.90 0.27
C MET A 365 13.32 -21.08 -0.62
N GLU A 366 12.26 -20.93 -1.42
CA GLU A 366 11.90 -21.93 -2.43
C GLU A 366 12.56 -21.66 -3.78
N PHE A 367 13.26 -22.65 -4.34
CA PHE A 367 13.83 -22.58 -5.69
C PHE A 367 13.04 -23.39 -6.71
N TYR A 368 12.93 -22.88 -7.95
CA TYR A 368 12.58 -23.70 -9.10
C TYR A 368 13.70 -24.71 -9.40
N THR A 369 13.30 -25.92 -9.82
CA THR A 369 14.22 -27.04 -10.05
C THR A 369 15.25 -26.73 -11.14
N ASN A 370 14.84 -26.01 -12.19
CA ASN A 370 15.70 -25.68 -13.32
C ASN A 370 15.42 -24.24 -13.77
N ASP A 371 16.47 -23.60 -14.30
CA ASP A 371 16.34 -22.30 -14.94
C ASP A 371 15.53 -22.41 -16.24
N PRO A 372 14.80 -21.34 -16.62
CA PRO A 372 14.04 -21.35 -17.86
C PRO A 372 14.98 -21.32 -19.07
N THR A 373 14.62 -21.98 -20.16
CA THR A 373 15.45 -22.08 -21.36
C THR A 373 15.96 -20.71 -21.82
N GLY A 374 17.28 -20.58 -22.00
CA GLY A 374 17.94 -19.34 -22.37
C GLY A 374 18.18 -18.36 -21.21
N PHE A 375 18.16 -18.80 -19.96
CA PHE A 375 18.53 -18.00 -18.78
C PHE A 375 19.41 -18.86 -17.86
N GLY A 376 20.35 -18.26 -17.13
CA GLY A 376 21.26 -19.00 -16.25
C GLY A 376 22.31 -19.85 -16.96
N GLU A 377 22.36 -19.79 -18.29
CA GLU A 377 23.41 -20.40 -19.09
C GLU A 377 24.70 -19.59 -18.88
N VAL A 378 25.60 -20.11 -18.03
CA VAL A 378 26.93 -19.54 -17.77
C VAL A 378 27.58 -19.21 -19.11
N SER A 379 27.70 -17.91 -19.39
CA SER A 379 28.27 -17.39 -20.64
C SER A 379 29.78 -17.29 -20.58
#